data_AF-A0A9X4AVB1-F1
#
_entry.id   AF-A0A9X4AVB1-F1
#
_cell.length_a   1.000
_cell.length_b   1.000
_cell.length_c   1.000
_cell.angle_alpha   90.00
_cell.angle_beta   90.00
_cell.angle_gamma   90.00
#
_symmetry.space_group_name_H-M   'P 1'
#
loop_
_entity.id
_entity.type
_entity.pdbx_description
1 polymer ?
#
loop_
_entity_poly.entity_id
_entity_poly.type
_entity_poly.pdbx_seq_one_letter_code
_entity_poly.pdbx_strand_id
1 'polypeptide(L)'
;MDALVVWICALEAGYVLGEPWRAWAERRIEELPSAPPWLVQLMDASDAREALHACWEGAAETANTWSGVDGTALRLGFLWLRHAEGRIALADLLKEAGRVADAANHSAPSCEAFYLLLDEMDGGGPVDLAPGPGTVDQRAALLFAQHAQLARYEWEEIAGA
;
A
#
# COMPACT_ATOMS: atom_id res chain seq x y z
N MET A 1 14.27 0.96 -9.43
CA MET A 1 14.42 2.06 -8.46
C MET A 1 13.02 2.27 -7.91
N ASP A 2 12.56 1.28 -7.14
CA ASP A 2 11.12 1.07 -6.94
C ASP A 2 10.74 1.19 -5.46
N ALA A 3 11.77 1.22 -4.59
CA ALA A 3 11.61 1.34 -3.15
C ALA A 3 10.84 2.59 -2.73
N LEU A 4 10.96 3.72 -3.45
CA LEU A 4 10.19 4.93 -3.15
C LEU A 4 8.69 4.70 -3.33
N VAL A 5 8.28 4.03 -4.41
CA VAL A 5 6.86 3.70 -4.66
C VAL A 5 6.35 2.78 -3.55
N VAL A 6 7.14 1.78 -3.15
CA VAL A 6 6.79 0.86 -2.07
C VAL A 6 6.64 1.59 -0.73
N TRP A 7 7.60 2.46 -0.37
CA TRP A 7 7.53 3.30 0.83
C TRP A 7 6.30 4.20 0.84
N ILE A 8 6.04 4.91 -0.26
CA ILE A 8 4.86 5.77 -0.43
C ILE A 8 3.59 4.95 -0.19
N CYS A 9 3.45 3.82 -0.89
CA CYS A 9 2.24 2.98 -0.80
C CYS A 9 2.06 2.40 0.61
N ALA A 10 3.14 1.96 1.26
CA ALA A 10 3.10 1.42 2.61
C ALA A 10 2.75 2.49 3.66
N LEU A 11 3.30 3.70 3.52
CA LEU A 11 3.03 4.84 4.40
C LEU A 11 1.59 5.35 4.23
N GLU A 12 1.13 5.53 2.99
CA GLU A 12 -0.25 5.92 2.67
C GLU A 12 -1.27 4.90 3.16
N ALA A 13 -0.96 3.61 3.03
CA ALA A 13 -1.80 2.55 3.57
C ALA A 13 -1.74 2.44 5.10
N GLY A 14 -0.85 3.17 5.78
CA GLY A 14 -0.63 3.07 7.23
C GLY A 14 -0.06 1.72 7.67
N TYR A 15 0.63 1.01 6.77
CA TYR A 15 1.20 -0.32 7.04
C TYR A 15 2.49 -0.24 7.85
N VAL A 16 3.25 0.84 7.69
CA VAL A 16 4.52 1.03 8.39
C VAL A 16 4.29 1.33 9.87
N LEU A 17 5.00 0.62 10.75
CA LEU A 17 5.03 0.87 12.20
C LEU A 17 6.42 1.35 12.62
N GLY A 18 6.48 2.36 13.50
CA GLY A 18 7.74 2.96 13.92
C GLY A 18 8.39 3.73 12.78
N GLU A 19 9.72 3.69 12.70
CA GLU A 19 10.53 4.48 11.74
C GLU A 19 11.49 3.62 10.88
N PRO A 20 11.05 2.50 10.26
CA PRO A 20 11.95 1.62 9.51
C PRO A 20 12.54 2.31 8.26
N TRP A 21 11.91 3.39 7.77
CA TRP A 21 12.47 4.23 6.70
C TRP A 21 13.78 4.89 7.09
N ARG A 22 14.00 5.19 8.38
CA ARG A 22 15.22 5.86 8.87
C ARG A 22 16.44 4.99 8.62
N ALA A 23 16.36 3.71 9.03
CA ALA A 23 17.44 2.75 8.82
C ALA A 23 17.70 2.46 7.33
N TRP A 24 16.63 2.41 6.53
CA TRP A 24 16.76 2.29 5.08
C TRP A 24 17.44 3.52 4.45
N ALA A 25 17.05 4.73 4.87
CA ALA A 25 17.62 5.97 4.37
C ALA A 25 19.09 6.11 4.75
N GLU A 26 19.46 5.77 5.99
CA GLU A 26 20.85 5.77 6.47
C GLU A 26 21.74 4.87 5.62
N ARG A 27 21.36 3.60 5.42
CA ARG A 27 22.10 2.67 4.52
C ARG A 27 22.24 3.26 3.12
N ARG A 28 21.17 3.85 2.59
CA ARG A 28 21.20 4.39 1.23
C ARG A 28 22.08 5.64 1.11
N ILE A 29 22.19 6.45 2.17
CA ILE A 29 23.12 7.58 2.24
C ILE A 29 24.57 7.09 2.18
N GLU A 30 24.90 6.02 2.90
CA GLU A 30 26.26 5.45 2.94
C GLU A 30 26.73 4.92 1.57
N GLU A 31 25.81 4.39 0.76
CA GLU A 31 26.10 3.85 -0.57
C GLU A 31 26.29 4.93 -1.65
N LEU A 32 25.82 6.14 -1.41
CA LEU A 32 25.82 7.22 -2.39
C LEU A 32 27.05 8.13 -2.21
N PRO A 33 27.69 8.57 -3.31
CA PRO A 33 28.82 9.51 -3.23
C PRO A 33 28.41 10.88 -2.66
N SER A 34 27.12 11.22 -2.74
CA SER A 34 26.50 12.39 -2.12
C SER A 34 25.03 12.09 -1.87
N ALA A 35 24.56 12.32 -0.65
CA ALA A 35 23.16 12.15 -0.29
C ALA A 35 22.29 13.24 -0.95
N PRO A 36 21.21 12.88 -1.67
CA PRO A 36 20.24 13.87 -2.14
C PRO A 36 19.42 14.44 -0.97
N PRO A 37 18.93 15.68 -1.06
CA PRO A 37 18.22 16.34 0.05
C PRO A 37 17.02 15.56 0.59
N TRP A 38 16.20 14.98 -0.29
CA TRP A 38 15.03 14.21 0.11
C TRP A 38 15.37 12.99 0.98
N LEU A 39 16.56 12.39 0.79
CA LEU A 39 16.96 11.20 1.54
C LEU A 39 17.43 11.58 2.95
N VAL A 40 18.07 12.75 3.10
CA VAL A 40 18.39 13.33 4.40
C VAL A 40 17.11 13.72 5.15
N GLN A 41 16.16 14.34 4.46
CA GLN A 41 14.84 14.65 5.05
C GLN A 41 14.11 13.38 5.49
N LEU A 42 14.14 12.31 4.69
CA LEU A 42 13.52 11.03 5.03
C LEU A 42 14.17 10.42 6.28
N MET A 43 15.51 10.48 6.38
CA MET A 43 16.23 10.04 7.56
C MET A 43 15.82 10.84 8.80
N ASP A 44 15.62 12.15 8.67
CA ASP A 44 15.29 13.05 9.79
C ASP A 44 13.79 13.06 10.16
N ALA A 45 12.92 12.51 9.32
CA ALA A 45 11.48 12.48 9.53
C ALA A 45 11.09 11.89 10.89
N SER A 46 10.27 12.62 11.64
CA SER A 46 9.83 12.26 13.00
C SER A 46 8.53 11.44 13.01
N ASP A 47 7.80 11.43 11.88
CA ASP A 47 6.58 10.67 11.74
C ASP A 47 6.34 10.20 10.29
N ALA A 48 5.31 9.37 10.11
CA ALA A 48 4.96 8.80 8.81
C ALA A 48 4.54 9.86 7.77
N ARG A 49 4.04 11.03 8.20
CA ARG A 49 3.63 12.10 7.31
C ARG A 49 4.85 12.83 6.75
N GLU A 50 5.81 13.16 7.61
CA GLU A 50 7.09 13.74 7.19
C GLU A 50 7.86 12.77 6.28
N ALA A 51 7.88 11.48 6.64
CA ALA A 51 8.50 10.45 5.82
C ALA A 51 7.84 10.36 4.44
N LEU A 52 6.50 10.35 4.39
CA LEU A 52 5.75 10.31 3.13
C LEU A 52 6.04 11.53 2.26
N HIS A 53 6.13 12.72 2.88
CA HIS A 53 6.48 13.95 2.16
C HIS A 53 7.86 13.85 1.51
N ALA A 54 8.87 13.43 2.28
CA ALA A 54 10.23 13.24 1.76
C ALA A 54 10.30 12.17 0.67
N CYS A 55 9.55 11.06 0.81
CA CYS A 55 9.45 10.06 -0.23
C CYS A 55 8.88 10.64 -1.53
N TRP A 56 7.82 11.47 -1.46
CA TRP A 56 7.24 12.14 -2.64
C TRP A 56 8.21 13.13 -3.30
N GLU A 57 9.00 13.88 -2.52
CA GLU A 57 10.05 14.75 -3.07
C GLU A 57 11.08 13.93 -3.85
N GLY A 58 11.58 12.85 -3.25
CA GLY A 58 12.50 11.92 -3.92
C GLY A 58 11.88 11.28 -5.16
N ALA A 59 10.58 10.97 -5.10
CA ALA A 59 9.84 10.44 -6.23
C ALA A 59 9.82 11.45 -7.39
N ALA A 60 9.48 12.72 -7.11
CA ALA A 60 9.45 13.78 -8.11
C ALA A 60 10.82 14.03 -8.76
N GLU A 61 11.90 13.98 -7.98
CA GLU A 61 13.27 14.10 -8.49
C GLU A 61 13.70 12.92 -9.37
N THR A 62 13.12 11.74 -9.15
CA THR A 62 13.49 10.49 -9.83
C THR A 62 12.46 10.03 -10.87
N ALA A 63 11.43 10.84 -11.17
CA ALA A 63 10.24 10.46 -11.93
C ALA A 63 10.52 9.79 -13.30
N ASN A 64 11.67 10.06 -13.93
CA ASN A 64 12.07 9.42 -15.19
C ASN A 64 12.60 7.98 -15.04
N THR A 65 12.65 7.43 -13.83
CA THR A 65 13.34 6.15 -13.54
C THR A 65 12.49 5.13 -12.78
N TRP A 66 11.21 5.43 -12.54
CA TRP A 66 10.33 4.49 -11.86
C TRP A 66 10.05 3.30 -12.78
N SER A 67 10.17 2.09 -12.25
CA SER A 67 9.70 0.92 -12.96
C SER A 67 8.17 0.86 -12.90
N GLY A 68 7.57 0.07 -13.78
CA GLY A 68 6.11 -0.09 -13.92
C GLY A 68 5.43 -0.83 -12.76
N VAL A 69 5.95 -0.75 -11.54
CA VAL A 69 5.29 -1.29 -10.34
C VAL A 69 3.97 -0.54 -10.14
N ASP A 70 2.89 -1.30 -10.06
CA ASP A 70 1.55 -0.75 -9.89
C ASP A 70 1.33 -0.29 -8.44
N GLY A 71 1.39 1.02 -8.22
CA GLY A 71 1.17 1.63 -6.91
C GLY A 71 -0.24 1.41 -6.34
N THR A 72 -1.26 1.30 -7.21
CA THR A 72 -2.62 0.96 -6.77
C THR A 72 -2.64 -0.45 -6.21
N ALA A 73 -2.01 -1.39 -6.94
CA ALA A 73 -1.92 -2.77 -6.50
C ALA A 73 -1.16 -2.91 -5.17
N LEU A 74 -0.06 -2.17 -5.01
CA LEU A 74 0.69 -2.15 -3.75
C LEU A 74 -0.15 -1.62 -2.58
N ARG A 75 -0.85 -0.50 -2.76
CA ARG A 75 -1.70 0.07 -1.70
C ARG A 75 -2.79 -0.90 -1.27
N LEU A 76 -3.48 -1.54 -2.21
CA LEU A 76 -4.47 -2.58 -1.91
C LEU A 76 -3.85 -3.75 -1.13
N GLY A 77 -2.65 -4.19 -1.55
CA GLY A 77 -1.91 -5.23 -0.87
C GLY A 77 -1.57 -4.86 0.58
N PHE A 78 -1.01 -3.68 0.82
CA PHE A 78 -0.68 -3.21 2.16
C PHE A 78 -1.89 -3.05 3.07
N LEU A 79 -3.02 -2.57 2.54
CA LEU A 79 -4.28 -2.53 3.28
C LEU A 79 -4.70 -3.95 3.72
N TRP A 80 -4.62 -4.95 2.82
CA TRP A 80 -4.91 -6.33 3.17
C TRP A 80 -3.95 -6.89 4.22
N LEU A 81 -2.64 -6.60 4.13
CA LEU A 81 -1.68 -7.05 5.13
C LEU A 81 -1.97 -6.48 6.52
N ARG A 82 -2.36 -5.20 6.61
CA ARG A 82 -2.84 -4.63 7.89
C ARG A 82 -4.04 -5.39 8.45
N HIS A 83 -4.98 -5.78 7.59
CA HIS A 83 -6.15 -6.54 8.02
C HIS A 83 -5.77 -7.94 8.51
N ALA A 84 -4.92 -8.65 7.76
CA ALA A 84 -4.43 -9.98 8.12
C ALA A 84 -3.67 -9.99 9.46
N GLU A 85 -3.07 -8.85 9.85
CA GLU A 85 -2.41 -8.65 11.14
C GLU A 85 -3.33 -8.12 12.25
N GLY A 86 -4.63 -7.94 11.96
CA GLY A 86 -5.62 -7.44 12.92
C GLY A 86 -5.52 -5.93 13.21
N ARG A 87 -4.83 -5.15 12.37
CA ARG A 87 -4.61 -3.70 12.55
C ARG A 87 -5.70 -2.82 11.92
N ILE A 88 -6.61 -3.42 11.15
CA ILE A 88 -7.79 -2.75 10.57
C ILE A 88 -8.92 -3.79 10.44
N ALA A 89 -10.15 -3.39 10.73
CA ALA A 89 -11.33 -4.24 10.56
C ALA A 89 -11.66 -4.43 9.08
N LEU A 90 -12.32 -5.54 8.72
CA LEU A 90 -12.64 -5.86 7.33
C LEU A 90 -13.52 -4.78 6.67
N ALA A 91 -14.49 -4.24 7.39
CA ALA A 91 -15.36 -3.17 6.86
C ALA A 91 -14.56 -1.89 6.51
N ASP A 92 -13.65 -1.48 7.39
CA ASP A 92 -12.79 -0.31 7.16
C ASP A 92 -11.81 -0.55 6.00
N LEU A 93 -11.26 -1.77 5.90
CA LEU A 93 -10.44 -2.21 4.77
C LEU A 93 -11.19 -2.08 3.44
N LEU A 94 -12.40 -2.66 3.35
CA LEU A 94 -13.20 -2.65 2.11
C LEU A 94 -13.57 -1.22 1.69
N LYS A 95 -13.91 -0.37 2.67
CA LYS A 95 -14.20 1.04 2.42
C LYS A 95 -12.99 1.80 1.86
N GLU A 96 -11.81 1.59 2.44
CA GLU A 96 -10.59 2.27 1.99
C GLU A 96 -10.10 1.73 0.65
N ALA A 97 -10.18 0.41 0.44
CA ALA A 97 -9.87 -0.22 -0.84
C ALA A 97 -10.78 0.27 -1.98
N GLY A 98 -12.08 0.45 -1.71
CA GLY A 98 -13.03 1.04 -2.64
C GLY A 98 -12.61 2.45 -3.08
N ARG A 99 -12.14 3.30 -2.16
CA ARG A 99 -11.63 4.64 -2.48
C ARG A 99 -10.34 4.62 -3.30
N VAL A 100 -9.43 3.72 -2.96
CA VAL A 100 -8.17 3.54 -3.69
C VAL A 100 -8.44 3.12 -5.14
N ALA A 101 -9.32 2.14 -5.34
CA ALA A 101 -9.69 1.65 -6.68
C ALA A 101 -10.47 2.69 -7.49
N ASP A 102 -11.33 3.49 -6.85
CA ASP A 102 -12.08 4.57 -7.50
C ASP A 102 -11.15 5.68 -8.01
N ALA A 103 -10.20 6.11 -7.18
CA ALA A 103 -9.21 7.12 -7.55
C ALA A 103 -8.29 6.69 -8.71
N ALA A 104 -8.08 5.38 -8.89
CA ALA A 104 -7.19 4.83 -9.89
C ALA A 104 -7.79 4.73 -11.31
N ASN A 105 -9.06 5.14 -11.52
CA ASN A 105 -9.76 5.16 -12.82
C ASN A 105 -9.46 3.92 -13.69
N HIS A 106 -10.20 2.82 -13.45
CA HIS A 106 -10.11 1.52 -14.15
C HIS A 106 -9.04 0.54 -13.67
N SER A 107 -8.63 0.59 -12.40
CA SER A 107 -7.83 -0.51 -11.81
C SER A 107 -8.68 -1.78 -11.62
N ALA A 108 -8.06 -2.95 -11.81
CA ALA A 108 -8.63 -4.23 -11.37
C ALA A 108 -8.06 -4.57 -9.98
N PRO A 109 -8.90 -4.82 -8.96
CA PRO A 109 -10.36 -4.92 -9.00
C PRO A 109 -11.05 -3.55 -8.99
N SER A 110 -12.26 -3.48 -9.52
CA SER A 110 -13.04 -2.24 -9.55
C SER A 110 -13.52 -1.84 -8.14
N CYS A 111 -13.79 -0.56 -7.93
CA CYS A 111 -14.28 -0.06 -6.64
C CYS A 111 -15.60 -0.72 -6.21
N GLU A 112 -16.46 -1.06 -7.18
CA GLU A 112 -17.74 -1.75 -6.94
C GLU A 112 -17.53 -3.12 -6.32
N ALA A 113 -16.46 -3.85 -6.65
CA ALA A 113 -16.19 -5.15 -6.06
C ALA A 113 -15.98 -5.06 -4.53
N PHE A 114 -15.35 -3.99 -4.06
CA PHE A 114 -15.15 -3.77 -2.62
C PHE A 114 -16.44 -3.30 -1.93
N TYR A 115 -17.18 -2.38 -2.55
CA TYR A 115 -18.43 -1.87 -1.98
C TYR A 115 -19.53 -2.93 -1.92
N LEU A 116 -19.61 -3.84 -2.89
CA LEU A 116 -20.54 -4.98 -2.84
C LEU A 116 -20.30 -5.87 -1.61
N LEU A 117 -19.03 -6.16 -1.28
CA LEU A 117 -18.69 -6.93 -0.08
C LEU A 117 -19.01 -6.16 1.20
N LEU A 118 -18.81 -4.83 1.20
CA LEU A 118 -19.14 -3.97 2.32
C LEU A 118 -20.65 -3.92 2.59
N ASP A 119 -21.46 -3.74 1.54
CA ASP A 119 -22.92 -3.70 1.62
C ASP A 119 -23.51 -5.03 2.12
N GLU A 120 -22.87 -6.17 1.77
CA GLU A 120 -23.27 -7.48 2.29
C GLU A 120 -23.01 -7.60 3.80
N MET A 121 -21.89 -7.07 4.30
CA MET A 121 -21.60 -7.06 5.74
C MET A 121 -22.63 -6.25 6.54
N ASP A 122 -23.13 -5.16 5.96
CA ASP A 122 -24.16 -4.31 6.57
C ASP A 122 -25.59 -4.88 6.43
N GLY A 123 -25.74 -6.04 5.78
CA GLY A 123 -27.04 -6.71 5.56
C GLY A 123 -27.92 -6.04 4.50
N GLY A 124 -27.35 -5.14 3.69
CA GLY A 124 -28.06 -4.36 2.67
C GLY A 124 -27.88 -4.83 1.23
N GLY A 125 -26.87 -5.65 0.94
CA GLY A 125 -26.50 -6.06 -0.41
C GLY A 125 -27.19 -7.35 -0.91
N PRO A 126 -27.43 -7.49 -2.23
CA PRO A 126 -27.80 -8.78 -2.81
C PRO A 126 -26.63 -9.78 -2.67
N VAL A 127 -26.81 -10.80 -1.84
CA VAL A 127 -25.82 -11.86 -1.53
C VAL A 127 -25.30 -12.58 -2.79
N ASP A 128 -26.06 -12.56 -3.89
CA ASP A 128 -25.77 -13.26 -5.14
C ASP A 128 -24.84 -12.50 -6.12
N LEU A 129 -24.49 -11.24 -5.87
CA LEU A 129 -23.65 -10.43 -6.79
C LEU A 129 -22.17 -10.38 -6.43
N ALA A 130 -21.80 -10.72 -5.20
CA ALA A 130 -20.40 -10.72 -4.80
C ALA A 130 -19.65 -11.94 -5.40
N PRO A 131 -18.44 -11.77 -5.95
CA PRO A 131 -17.78 -12.80 -6.74
C PRO A 131 -17.40 -14.03 -5.91
N GLY A 132 -17.94 -15.19 -6.30
CA GLY A 132 -17.55 -16.51 -5.82
C GLY A 132 -18.32 -17.02 -4.59
N PRO A 133 -18.26 -18.33 -4.31
CA PRO A 133 -18.85 -18.92 -3.10
C PRO A 133 -17.98 -18.65 -1.86
N GLY A 134 -18.59 -18.43 -0.69
CA GLY A 134 -17.88 -18.32 0.59
C GLY A 134 -18.40 -17.20 1.49
N THR A 135 -17.76 -17.03 2.64
CA THR A 135 -17.97 -15.87 3.54
C THR A 135 -17.41 -14.59 2.92
N VAL A 136 -17.82 -13.43 3.42
CA VAL A 136 -17.27 -12.13 2.98
C VAL A 136 -15.75 -12.11 3.15
N ASP A 137 -15.23 -12.55 4.29
CA ASP A 137 -13.79 -12.66 4.54
C ASP A 137 -13.05 -13.50 3.49
N GLN A 138 -13.61 -14.66 3.12
CA GLN A 138 -12.99 -15.55 2.12
C GLN A 138 -12.96 -14.90 0.74
N ARG A 139 -14.04 -14.21 0.33
CA ARG A 139 -14.11 -13.54 -0.97
C ARG A 139 -13.24 -12.29 -1.01
N ALA A 140 -13.15 -11.55 0.10
CA ALA A 140 -12.18 -10.47 0.25
C ALA A 140 -10.75 -11.01 0.11
N ALA A 141 -10.41 -12.10 0.80
CA ALA A 141 -9.08 -12.71 0.70
C ALA A 141 -8.70 -13.08 -0.74
N LEU A 142 -9.65 -13.59 -1.54
CA LEU A 142 -9.45 -13.86 -2.96
C LEU A 142 -9.24 -12.57 -3.77
N LEU A 143 -10.04 -11.54 -3.49
CA LEU A 143 -9.98 -10.24 -4.17
C LEU A 143 -8.63 -9.54 -4.00
N PHE A 144 -8.02 -9.66 -2.81
CA PHE A 144 -6.74 -9.04 -2.47
C PHE A 144 -5.52 -9.95 -2.69
N ALA A 145 -5.70 -11.22 -3.05
CA ALA A 145 -4.64 -12.23 -2.99
C ALA A 145 -3.37 -11.84 -3.78
N GLN A 146 -3.54 -11.41 -5.03
CA GLN A 146 -2.42 -11.04 -5.90
C GLN A 146 -1.73 -9.76 -5.42
N HIS A 147 -2.51 -8.78 -4.97
CA HIS A 147 -2.03 -7.51 -4.43
C HIS A 147 -1.23 -7.72 -3.15
N ALA A 148 -1.72 -8.58 -2.25
CA ALA A 148 -1.03 -8.95 -1.02
C ALA A 148 0.28 -9.69 -1.29
N GLN A 149 0.32 -10.55 -2.32
CA GLN A 149 1.55 -11.21 -2.73
C GLN A 149 2.59 -10.20 -3.24
N LEU A 150 2.17 -9.27 -4.11
CA LEU A 150 3.04 -8.20 -4.60
C LEU A 150 3.58 -7.34 -3.45
N ALA A 151 2.70 -6.88 -2.56
CA ALA A 151 3.10 -6.04 -1.42
C ALA A 151 4.09 -6.75 -0.49
N ARG A 152 3.92 -8.06 -0.21
CA ARG A 152 4.89 -8.82 0.58
C ARG A 152 6.24 -8.90 -0.09
N TYR A 153 6.26 -9.30 -1.36
CA TYR A 153 7.50 -9.44 -2.13
C TYR A 153 8.29 -8.13 -2.15
N GLU A 154 7.63 -7.03 -2.55
CA GLU A 154 8.27 -5.73 -2.65
C GLU A 154 8.70 -5.20 -1.26
N TRP A 155 7.91 -5.44 -0.22
CA TRP A 155 8.25 -5.04 1.14
C TRP A 155 9.45 -5.80 1.70
N GLU A 156 9.53 -7.11 1.48
CA GLU A 156 10.66 -7.93 1.92
C GLU A 156 11.97 -7.49 1.24
N GLU A 157 11.92 -7.15 -0.04
CA GLU A 157 13.07 -6.63 -0.79
C GLU A 157 13.58 -5.30 -0.23
N ILE A 158 12.70 -4.40 0.24
CA ILE A 158 13.12 -3.08 0.72
C ILE A 158 13.38 -3.01 2.23
N ALA A 159 12.68 -3.82 3.02
CA ALA A 159 12.83 -3.83 4.47
C ALA A 159 13.94 -4.78 4.93
N GLY A 160 14.24 -5.81 4.12
CA GLY A 160 15.30 -6.78 4.35
C GLY A 160 16.68 -6.38 3.81
N ALA A 161 16.73 -5.46 2.84
CA ALA A 161 17.98 -4.88 2.28
C ALA A 161 18.42 -3.65 3.06
#